data_AF-A0A7W1HP17-F1
#
_entry.id   AF-A0A7W1HP17-F1
#
_cell.length_a   1.000
_cell.length_b   1.000
_cell.length_c   1.000
_cell.angle_alpha   90.00
_cell.angle_beta   90.00
_cell.angle_gamma   90.00
#
_symmetry.space_group_name_H-M   'P 1'
#
loop_
_entity.id
_entity.type
_entity.pdbx_description
1 polymer ?
#
loop_
_entity_poly.entity_id
_entity_poly.type
_entity_poly.pdbx_seq_one_letter_code
_entity_poly.pdbx_strand_id
1 'polypeptide(L)'
;MISWGAARTIAVTLASRTERGPASDFDYAGAVQTTIDPLSAFTGIELPQGPPGGRQLRVANRAEWIDFNIEGFGRLMEPVVER
;
A
#
# COMPACT_ATOMS: atom_id res chain seq x y z
N MET A 1 -23.74 9.40 -6.04
CA MET A 1 -22.45 9.00 -6.63
C MET A 1 -21.34 9.68 -5.86
N ILE A 2 -20.40 8.93 -5.27
CA ILE A 2 -19.26 9.51 -4.54
C ILE A 2 -18.28 10.14 -5.54
N SER A 3 -17.87 11.38 -5.30
CA SER A 3 -16.77 12.00 -6.04
C SER A 3 -15.44 11.54 -5.48
N TRP A 4 -14.88 10.48 -6.05
CA TRP A 4 -13.59 9.91 -5.63
C TRP A 4 -12.42 10.89 -5.80
N GLY A 5 -12.47 11.79 -6.78
CA GLY A 5 -11.48 12.85 -6.94
C GLY A 5 -11.50 13.87 -5.78
N ALA A 6 -12.69 14.23 -5.29
CA ALA A 6 -12.82 15.10 -4.11
C ALA A 6 -12.37 14.37 -2.83
N ALA A 7 -12.78 13.11 -2.65
CA ALA A 7 -12.36 12.28 -1.53
C ALA A 7 -10.83 12.13 -1.48
N ARG A 8 -10.19 11.88 -2.64
CA ARG A 8 -8.73 11.84 -2.77
C ARG A 8 -8.09 13.14 -2.30
N THR A 9 -8.57 14.26 -2.82
CA THR A 9 -8.00 15.58 -2.52
C THR A 9 -8.06 15.88 -1.03
N ILE A 10 -9.19 15.59 -0.37
CA ILE A 10 -9.37 15.76 1.07
C ILE A 10 -8.42 14.84 1.85
N ALA A 11 -8.36 13.56 1.48
CA ALA A 11 -7.53 12.57 2.15
C ALA A 11 -6.03 12.92 2.08
N VAL A 12 -5.53 13.26 0.88
CA VAL A 12 -4.14 13.69 0.70
C VAL A 12 -3.86 14.96 1.49
N THR A 13 -4.74 15.96 1.42
CA THR A 13 -4.57 17.23 2.16
C THR A 13 -4.46 17.00 3.67
N LEU A 14 -5.31 16.14 4.23
CA LEU A 14 -5.26 15.81 5.66
C LEU A 14 -3.99 15.02 6.02
N ALA A 15 -3.61 14.08 5.16
CA ALA A 15 -2.42 13.27 5.33
C ALA A 15 -1.14 14.13 5.35
N SER A 16 -0.97 15.03 4.38
CA SER A 16 0.20 15.92 4.29
C SER A 16 0.35 16.84 5.51
N ARG A 17 -0.76 17.24 6.16
CA ARG A 17 -0.72 18.07 7.37
C ARG A 17 -0.22 17.34 8.62
N THR A 18 -0.32 16.02 8.62
CA THR A 18 -0.06 15.19 9.79
C THR A 18 1.10 14.23 9.59
N GLU A 19 1.66 14.19 8.38
CA GLU A 19 2.85 13.45 8.04
C GLU A 19 4.05 14.10 8.73
N ARG A 20 4.76 13.31 9.53
CA ARG A 20 6.07 13.68 10.05
C ARG A 20 7.10 13.15 9.07
N GLY A 21 8.20 13.88 8.87
CA GLY A 21 9.25 13.56 7.90
C GLY A 21 9.72 12.11 7.97
N PRO A 22 10.39 11.62 6.92
CA PRO A 22 10.69 10.20 6.75
C PRO A 22 11.35 9.63 8.00
N ALA A 23 10.77 8.55 8.52
CA ALA A 23 11.03 8.11 9.89
C ALA A 23 12.30 7.26 10.08
N SER A 24 13.01 6.83 9.02
CA SER A 24 14.21 6.01 9.24
C SER A 24 15.03 5.72 7.99
N ASP A 25 16.33 5.55 8.19
CA ASP A 25 17.29 4.89 7.29
C ASP A 25 17.15 3.36 7.26
N PHE A 26 15.93 2.83 7.45
CA PHE A 26 15.71 1.39 7.55
C PHE A 26 15.82 0.71 6.18
N ASP A 27 16.66 -0.34 6.10
CA ASP A 27 16.81 -1.15 4.89
C ASP A 27 15.65 -2.15 4.74
N TYR A 28 14.56 -1.67 4.15
CA TYR A 28 13.40 -2.50 3.83
C TYR A 28 13.73 -3.61 2.81
N ALA A 29 14.64 -3.36 1.87
CA ALA A 29 14.96 -4.32 0.82
C ALA A 29 15.72 -5.52 1.41
N GLY A 30 16.75 -5.26 2.22
CA GLY A 30 17.47 -6.28 2.95
C GLY A 30 16.56 -7.07 3.89
N ALA A 31 15.71 -6.39 4.67
CA ALA A 31 14.78 -7.04 5.58
C ALA A 31 13.81 -8.00 4.86
N VAL A 32 13.30 -7.60 3.69
CA VAL A 32 12.42 -8.44 2.89
C VAL A 32 13.18 -9.67 2.35
N GLN A 33 14.38 -9.47 1.81
CA GLN A 33 15.19 -10.56 1.29
C GLN A 33 15.55 -11.58 2.36
N THR A 34 15.91 -11.13 3.57
CA THR A 34 16.28 -12.03 4.67
C THR A 34 15.10 -12.73 5.32
N THR A 35 13.86 -12.35 5.00
CA THR A 35 12.64 -12.89 5.64
C THR A 35 11.86 -13.83 4.74
N ILE A 36 11.80 -13.57 3.43
CA ILE A 36 11.00 -14.38 2.50
C ILE A 36 11.48 -15.84 2.48
N ASP A 37 12.77 -16.07 2.27
CA ASP A 37 13.28 -17.44 2.11
C ASP A 37 13.11 -18.27 3.39
N PRO A 38 13.42 -17.76 4.60
CA PRO A 38 13.12 -18.48 5.83
C PRO A 38 11.62 -18.72 6.08
N LEU A 39 10.76 -17.75 5.72
CA LEU A 39 9.32 -17.89 5.90
C LEU A 39 8.76 -18.97 4.95
N SER A 40 9.20 -19.00 3.70
CA SER A 40 8.82 -20.05 2.75
C SER A 40 9.34 -21.42 3.16
N ALA A 41 10.59 -21.51 3.65
CA ALA A 41 11.13 -22.76 4.19
C ALA A 41 10.37 -23.27 5.42
N PHE A 42 9.98 -22.37 6.33
CA PHE A 42 9.23 -22.72 7.53
C PHE A 42 7.78 -23.16 7.23
N THR A 43 7.11 -22.46 6.31
CA THR A 43 5.70 -22.71 5.99
C THR A 43 5.50 -23.78 4.92
N GLY A 44 6.53 -24.06 4.12
CA GLY A 44 6.41 -24.84 2.88
C GLY A 44 5.61 -24.13 1.78
N ILE A 45 5.32 -22.83 1.93
CA ILE A 45 4.51 -22.04 1.01
C ILE A 45 5.43 -21.10 0.24
N GLU A 46 5.51 -21.33 -1.07
CA GLU A 46 6.14 -20.39 -2.00
C GLU A 46 5.19 -19.22 -2.28
N LEU A 47 5.65 -18.01 -1.98
CA LEU A 47 4.89 -16.82 -2.31
C LEU A 47 5.02 -16.55 -3.83
N PRO A 48 3.91 -16.32 -4.55
CA PRO A 48 3.97 -16.05 -5.99
C PRO A 48 4.84 -14.83 -6.29
N GLN A 49 5.58 -14.88 -7.40
CA GLN A 49 6.49 -13.82 -7.82
C GLN A 49 5.76 -12.52 -8.23
N GLY A 50 4.42 -12.50 -8.27
CA GLY A 50 3.64 -11.32 -8.62
C GLY A 50 3.59 -11.05 -10.13
N PRO A 51 3.31 -9.80 -10.57
CA PRO A 51 3.25 -9.44 -11.99
C PRO A 51 4.60 -9.69 -12.70
N PRO A 52 4.67 -9.60 -14.04
CA PRO A 52 5.87 -9.95 -14.83
C PRO A 52 7.18 -9.22 -14.43
N GLY A 53 7.10 -8.16 -13.62
CA GLY A 53 8.25 -7.45 -13.04
C GLY A 53 8.69 -7.94 -11.65
N GLY A 54 8.14 -9.06 -11.17
CA GLY A 54 8.43 -9.58 -9.83
C GLY A 54 7.65 -8.89 -8.70
N ARG A 55 7.96 -9.29 -7.46
CA ARG A 55 7.35 -8.74 -6.25
C ARG A 55 7.86 -7.32 -6.03
N GLN A 56 6.95 -6.37 -5.92
CA GLN A 56 7.30 -4.96 -5.70
C GLN A 56 7.30 -4.64 -4.21
N LEU A 57 8.45 -4.17 -3.71
CA LEU A 57 8.54 -3.45 -2.45
C LEU A 57 8.37 -1.95 -2.73
N ARG A 58 7.43 -1.31 -2.02
CA ARG A 58 7.21 0.14 -2.13
C ARG A 58 7.30 0.75 -0.74
N VAL A 59 8.24 1.68 -0.57
CA VAL A 59 8.25 2.61 0.56
C VAL A 59 7.52 3.84 0.08
N ALA A 60 6.37 4.12 0.68
CA ALA A 60 5.46 5.16 0.22
C ALA A 60 5.19 6.15 1.36
N ASN A 61 5.19 7.44 1.03
CA ASN A 61 4.58 8.46 1.88
C ASN A 61 3.05 8.31 1.89
N ARG A 62 2.36 9.06 2.76
CA ARG A 62 0.90 8.90 2.90
C ARG A 62 0.15 9.26 1.63
N ALA A 63 0.59 10.25 0.87
CA ALA A 63 -0.05 10.62 -0.39
C ALA A 63 0.08 9.50 -1.43
N GLU A 64 1.28 8.95 -1.59
CA GLU A 64 1.55 7.81 -2.48
C GLU A 64 0.75 6.57 -2.07
N TRP A 65 0.62 6.30 -0.77
CA TRP A 65 -0.18 5.19 -0.27
C TRP A 65 -1.68 5.40 -0.56
N ILE A 66 -2.19 6.62 -0.38
CA ILE A 66 -3.58 6.96 -0.70
C ILE A 66 -3.82 6.78 -2.20
N ASP A 67 -2.93 7.30 -3.04
CA ASP A 67 -3.05 7.21 -4.50
C ASP A 67 -3.07 5.76 -4.98
N PHE A 68 -2.27 4.90 -4.35
CA PHE A 68 -2.24 3.49 -4.68
C PHE A 68 -3.53 2.75 -4.27
N ASN A 69 -4.16 3.10 -3.14
CA ASN A 69 -5.25 2.32 -2.57
C ASN A 69 -6.66 2.89 -2.81
N ILE A 70 -6.80 4.15 -3.21
CA ILE A 70 -8.11 4.83 -3.19
C ILE A 70 -9.15 4.19 -4.11
N GLU A 71 -8.74 3.63 -5.24
CA GLU A 71 -9.65 2.90 -6.13
C GLU A 71 -10.14 1.61 -5.49
N GLY A 72 -9.24 0.83 -4.87
CA GLY A 72 -9.59 -0.39 -4.16
C GLY A 72 -10.51 -0.12 -2.97
N PHE A 73 -10.22 0.95 -2.21
CA PHE A 73 -11.12 1.42 -1.16
C PHE A 73 -12.49 1.80 -1.73
N GLY A 74 -12.54 2.44 -2.90
CA GLY A 74 -13.80 2.79 -3.55
C GLY A 74 -14.67 1.59 -3.87
N ARG A 75 -14.08 0.52 -4.41
CA ARG A 75 -14.78 -0.75 -4.69
C ARG A 75 -15.34 -1.40 -3.43
N LEU A 76 -14.60 -1.35 -2.32
CA LEU A 76 -15.08 -1.86 -1.03
C LEU A 76 -16.31 -1.09 -0.51
N MET A 77 -16.48 0.17 -0.91
CA MET A 77 -17.61 1.01 -0.48
C MET A 77 -18.84 0.88 -1.39
N GLU A 78 -18.74 0.27 -2.57
CA GLU A 78 -19.85 0.08 -3.51
C GLU A 78 -21.13 -0.47 -2.85
N PRO A 79 -21.08 -1.51 -1.99
CA PRO A 79 -22.28 -2.06 -1.35
C PRO A 79 -23.00 -1.08 -0.41
N VAL A 80 -22.30 -0.06 0.08
CA VAL A 80 -22.86 0.99 0.94
C VAL A 80 -23.43 2.13 0.10
N VAL A 81 -22.87 2.38 -1.08
CA VAL A 81 -23.30 3.45 -1.99
C VAL A 81 -24.52 3.05 -2.81
N GLU A 82 -24.70 1.77 -3.07
CA GLU A 82 -25.84 1.21 -3.81
C GLU A 82 -27.09 0.95 -2.95
N ARG A 83 -27.01 1.20 -1.64
CA ARG A 83 -28.12 1.13 -0.69
C ARG A 83 -28.75 2.49 -0.48
#